data_AF-A0A968T6Z4-F1
#
_entry.id   AF-A0A968T6Z4-F1
#
_cell.length_a   1.000
_cell.length_b   1.000
_cell.length_c   1.000
_cell.angle_alpha   90.00
_cell.angle_beta   90.00
_cell.angle_gamma   90.00
#
_symmetry.space_group_name_H-M   'P 1'
#
loop_
_entity.id
_entity.type
_entity.pdbx_description
1 polymer ?
#
loop_
_entity_poly.entity_id
_entity_poly.type
_entity_poly.pdbx_seq_one_letter_code
_entity_poly.pdbx_strand_id
1 'polypeptide(L)' 'HAEFSMEWRYYNDGKSWLYRGLKKDKVIFWVAVFQDAFNVHLLFKQKSRGTDRKKRSANQNETGF' A
#
# COMPACT_ATOMS: atom_id res chain seq x y z
N HIS A 1 -15.73 -3.31 15.28
CA HIS A 1 -16.01 -2.12 14.44
C HIS A 1 -14.68 -1.63 13.86
N ALA A 2 -14.58 -1.37 12.55
CA ALA A 2 -13.37 -0.79 11.97
C ALA A 2 -13.52 0.74 12.02
N GLU A 3 -12.73 1.40 12.87
CA GLU A 3 -12.72 2.87 12.93
C GLU A 3 -11.91 3.42 11.74
N PHE A 4 -12.63 4.12 10.86
CA PHE A 4 -12.07 4.91 9.79
C PHE A 4 -12.25 6.38 10.16
N SER A 5 -11.18 7.15 10.09
CA SER A 5 -11.22 8.61 10.24
C SER A 5 -10.97 9.24 8.87
N MET A 6 -11.68 10.32 8.60
CA MET A 6 -11.71 11.00 7.31
C MET A 6 -11.57 12.49 7.56
N GLU A 7 -10.53 13.10 6.98
CA GLU A 7 -10.21 14.50 7.21
C GLU A 7 -10.07 15.25 5.89
N TRP A 8 -10.75 16.40 5.78
CA TRP A 8 -10.64 17.33 4.67
C TRP A 8 -9.94 18.60 5.12
N ARG A 9 -9.01 19.09 4.30
CA ARG A 9 -8.36 20.39 4.49
C ARG A 9 -8.33 21.14 3.17
N TYR A 10 -8.83 22.38 3.21
CA TYR A 10 -8.74 23.30 2.10
C TYR A 10 -7.48 24.15 2.21
N TYR A 11 -6.80 24.31 1.09
CA TYR A 11 -5.59 25.11 0.95
C TYR A 11 -5.90 26.31 0.04
N ASN A 12 -5.86 27.51 0.62
CA ASN A 12 -6.23 28.76 -0.06
C ASN A 12 -5.21 29.19 -1.13
N ASP A 13 -3.94 28.84 -0.95
CA ASP A 13 -2.82 29.16 -1.84
C ASP A 13 -2.92 28.44 -3.19
N GLY A 14 -3.28 27.15 -3.18
CA GLY A 14 -3.49 26.35 -4.38
C GLY A 14 -4.95 26.20 -4.81
N LYS A 15 -5.91 26.80 -4.07
CA LYS A 15 -7.35 26.54 -4.17
C LYS A 15 -7.66 25.05 -4.28
N SER A 16 -6.96 24.25 -3.47
CA SER A 16 -6.97 22.80 -3.58
C SER A 16 -7.50 22.17 -2.30
N TRP A 17 -8.21 21.06 -2.46
CA TRP A 17 -8.69 20.25 -1.36
C TRP A 17 -7.79 19.03 -1.19
N LEU A 18 -7.34 18.79 0.03
CA LEU A 18 -6.67 17.56 0.39
C LEU A 18 -7.57 16.75 1.31
N TYR A 19 -7.73 15.50 0.95
CA TYR A 19 -8.48 14.52 1.70
C TYR A 19 -7.57 13.38 2.12
N ARG A 20 -7.73 12.94 3.36
CA ARG A 20 -6.94 11.86 3.93
C ARG A 20 -7.84 10.86 4.63
N GLY A 21 -7.75 9.61 4.19
CA GLY A 21 -8.39 8.47 4.85
C GLY A 21 -7.42 7.78 5.79
N LEU A 22 -7.79 7.68 7.07
CA LEU A 22 -7.03 7.05 8.14
C LEU A 22 -7.76 5.80 8.65
N LYS A 23 -6.99 4.76 8.97
CA LYS A 23 -7.49 3.56 9.65
C LYS A 23 -6.63 3.30 10.87
N LYS A 24 -7.21 3.37 12.08
CA LYS A 24 -6.46 3.24 13.35
C LYS A 24 -5.15 4.04 13.32
N ASP A 25 -5.22 5.29 12.90
CA ASP A 25 -4.08 6.22 12.79
C ASP A 25 -3.10 6.02 11.62
N LYS A 26 -3.33 5.02 10.75
CA LYS A 26 -2.53 4.82 9.53
C LYS A 26 -3.25 5.38 8.31
N VAL A 27 -2.56 6.21 7.54
CA VAL A 27 -3.11 6.71 6.29
C VAL A 27 -3.18 5.59 5.27
N ILE A 28 -4.39 5.34 4.78
CA ILE A 28 -4.68 4.32 3.77
C ILE A 28 -4.76 4.93 2.37
N PHE A 29 -5.14 6.21 2.26
CA PHE A 29 -5.12 6.92 0.99
C PHE A 29 -5.13 8.43 1.17
N TRP A 30 -4.72 9.13 0.12
CA TRP A 30 -4.85 10.58 -0.04
C TRP A 30 -5.57 10.88 -1.35
N VAL A 31 -6.40 11.92 -1.34
CA VAL A 31 -6.98 12.52 -2.55
C VAL A 31 -6.65 14.00 -2.53
N ALA A 32 -5.99 14.48 -3.57
CA ALA A 32 -5.80 15.90 -3.80
C ALA A 32 -6.69 16.31 -4.97
N VAL A 33 -7.57 17.28 -4.75
CA VAL A 33 -8.47 17.83 -5.76
C VAL A 33 -8.03 19.25 -6.07
N PHE A 34 -7.75 19.49 -7.33
CA PHE A 34 -7.42 20.79 -7.91
C PHE A 34 -8.54 21.21 -8.86
N GLN A 35 -8.44 22.40 -9.45
CA GLN A 35 -9.49 22.96 -10.29
C GLN A 35 -9.79 22.11 -11.54
N ASP A 36 -8.75 21.61 -12.21
CA ASP A 36 -8.89 20.88 -13.50
C ASP A 36 -8.51 19.39 -13.40
N ALA A 37 -8.02 18.94 -12.24
CA ALA A 37 -7.50 17.59 -12.07
C ALA A 37 -7.63 17.11 -10.62
N PHE A 38 -7.56 15.79 -10.43
CA PHE A 38 -7.46 15.18 -9.12
C PHE A 38 -6.39 14.07 -9.13
N ASN A 39 -5.69 13.94 -8.02
CA ASN A 39 -4.68 12.92 -7.79
C ASN A 39 -5.14 12.01 -6.64
N VAL A 40 -5.11 10.70 -6.86
CA VAL A 40 -5.43 9.70 -5.84
C VAL A 40 -4.20 8.84 -5.56
N HIS A 41 -3.76 8.83 -4.30
CA HIS A 41 -2.68 7.97 -3.84
C HIS A 41 -3.24 6.92 -2.89
N LEU A 42 -3.27 5.66 -3.32
CA LEU A 42 -3.71 4.52 -2.52
C LEU A 42 -2.49 3.82 -1.91
N LEU A 43 -2.41 3.75 -0.58
CA LEU A 43 -1.31 3.09 0.12
C LEU A 43 -1.70 1.65 0.44
N PHE A 44 -1.31 0.73 -0.44
CA PHE A 44 -1.52 -0.70 -0.24
C PHE A 44 -0.39 -1.33 0.56
N LYS A 45 -0.73 -2.03 1.65
CA LYS A 45 0.23 -2.87 2.35
C LYS A 45 0.37 -4.18 1.58
N GLN A 46 1.42 -4.29 0.75
CA GLN A 46 1.72 -5.52 0.04
C GLN A 46 2.12 -6.62 1.03
N LYS A 47 1.30 -7.67 1.15
CA LYS A 47 1.68 -8.89 1.85
C LYS A 47 2.41 -9.77 0.85
N SER A 48 3.74 -9.77 0.87
CA SER A 48 4.51 -10.77 0.13
C SER A 48 4.14 -12.15 0.70
N ARG A 49 3.42 -12.95 -0.08
CA ARG A 49 3.32 -14.38 0.18
C ARG A 49 4.73 -14.91 -0.08
N GLY A 50 5.46 -15.20 0.99
CA GLY A 50 6.75 -15.88 0.89
C GLY A 50 6.57 -17.08 -0.01
N THR A 51 7.17 -17.03 -1.20
CA THR A 51 7.34 -18.22 -2.03
C THR A 51 8.42 -19.01 -1.32
N ASP A 52 8.00 -19.87 -0.39
CA ASP A 52 8.88 -20.83 0.27
C ASP A 52 9.34 -21.84 -0.80
N ARG A 53 10.42 -21.50 -1.49
CA ARG A 53 11.07 -22.35 -2.49
C ARG A 53 11.89 -23.37 -1.70
N LYS A 54 11.23 -24.43 -1.25
CA LYS A 54 11.88 -25.62 -0.67
C LYS A 54 12.88 -26.18 -1.69
N LYS A 55 14.17 -25.88 -1.51
CA LYS A 55 15.25 -26.51 -2.28
C LYS A 55 15.22 -28.00 -1.97
N ARG A 56 14.77 -28.83 -2.92
CA ARG A 56 15.04 -30.27 -2.91
C ARG A 56 16.51 -30.43 -3.30
N SER A 57 17.36 -30.69 -2.31
CA SER A 57 18.68 -31.25 -2.54
C SER A 57 18.49 -32.67 -3.08
N ALA A 58 18.77 -32.88 -4.37
CA ALA A 58 18.96 -34.23 -4.90
C ALA A 58 20.35 -34.71 -4.47
N ASN A 59 20.38 -35.72 -3.63
CA ASN A 59 21.57 -36.43 -3.20
C ASN A 59 22.17 -37.12 -4.44
N GLN A 60 23.36 -36.69 -4.88
CA GLN A 60 24.12 -37.38 -5.93
C GLN A 60 25.10 -38.35 -5.26
N ASN A 61 24.57 -39.49 -4.81
CA ASN A 61 25.41 -40.56 -4.31
C ASN A 61 24.86 -41.88 -4.85
N GLU A 62 25.54 -42.44 -5.84
CA GLU A 62 25.68 -43.88 -6.17
C GLU A 62 26.41 -43.95 -7.53
N THR A 63 27.75 -43.94 -7.53
CA THR A 63 28.64 -45.12 -7.70
C THR A 63 28.46 -45.74 -9.09
N GLY A 64 29.39 -45.65 -10.05
CA GLY A 64 30.83 -45.88 -9.90
C GLY A 64 31.10 -47.38 -9.91
N PHE A 65 31.00 -48.02 -11.09
CA PHE A 65 31.80 -49.11 -11.65
C PHE A 65 31.23 -49.50 -13.02
#